data_AF-A0A151EM72-F1
#
_entry.id   AF-A0A151EM72-F1
#
_cell.length_a   1.000
_cell.length_b   1.000
_cell.length_c   1.000
_cell.angle_alpha   90.00
_cell.angle_beta   90.00
_cell.angle_gamma   90.00
#
_symmetry.space_group_name_H-M   'P 1'
#
loop_
_entity.id
_entity.type
_entity.pdbx_description
1 polymer ?
#
loop_
_entity_poly.entity_id
_entity_poly.type
_entity_poly.pdbx_seq_one_letter_code
_entity_poly.pdbx_strand_id
1 'polypeptide(L)'
;MFSFHDNLILMMLAKKEMYGYELMKSLAEFTSGVYEPKSGTLYPALKRLENRGFISSEMREADGNTLKYYTITEKGKTRLERMWTIVSRIQDFRSKIGV
;
A
#
# COMPACT_ATOMS: atom_id res chain seq x y z
N MET A 1 15.12 -4.33 0.40
CA MET A 1 14.49 -4.29 -0.94
C MET A 1 13.03 -3.85 -0.79
N PHE A 2 12.45 -3.10 -1.75
CA PHE A 2 11.01 -2.82 -1.78
C PHE A 2 10.28 -4.02 -2.37
N SER A 3 9.31 -4.58 -1.67
CA SER A 3 8.50 -5.69 -2.16
C SER A 3 7.31 -5.22 -3.00
N PHE A 4 6.71 -6.14 -3.74
CA PHE A 4 5.44 -5.92 -4.44
C PHE A 4 4.34 -5.44 -3.46
N HIS A 5 4.28 -6.03 -2.27
CA HIS A 5 3.30 -5.66 -1.24
C HIS A 5 3.46 -4.21 -0.76
N ASP A 6 4.70 -3.74 -0.61
CA ASP A 6 4.98 -2.37 -0.17
C ASP A 6 4.40 -1.34 -1.16
N ASN A 7 4.49 -1.62 -2.46
CA ASN A 7 3.96 -0.78 -3.52
C ASN A 7 2.42 -0.70 -3.47
N LEU A 8 1.75 -1.84 -3.29
CA LEU A 8 0.29 -1.88 -3.19
C LEU A 8 -0.22 -1.16 -1.95
N ILE A 9 0.48 -1.29 -0.82
CA ILE A 9 0.14 -0.57 0.42
C ILE A 9 0.23 0.94 0.20
N LEU A 10 1.33 1.43 -0.38
CA LEU A 10 1.49 2.87 -0.67
C LEU A 10 0.40 3.37 -1.63
N MET A 11 0.05 2.59 -2.64
CA MET A 11 -1.02 2.93 -3.57
C MET A 11 -2.38 3.05 -2.87
N MET A 12 -2.71 2.14 -1.94
CA MET A 12 -3.95 2.26 -1.14
C MET A 12 -3.94 3.51 -0.25
N LEU A 13 -2.83 3.75 0.44
CA LEU A 13 -2.68 4.90 1.35
C LEU A 13 -2.59 6.25 0.63
N ALA A 14 -2.30 6.26 -0.67
CA ALA A 14 -2.39 7.44 -1.51
C ALA A 14 -3.83 7.85 -1.82
N LYS A 15 -4.80 6.93 -1.73
CA LYS A 15 -6.24 7.25 -1.89
C LYS A 15 -6.81 7.90 -0.63
N LYS A 16 -6.48 7.35 0.53
CA LYS A 16 -6.86 7.85 1.86
C LYS A 16 -6.06 7.13 2.93
N GLU A 17 -6.03 7.71 4.12
CA GLU A 17 -5.57 7.00 5.31
C GLU A 17 -6.47 5.80 5.62
N MET A 18 -5.88 4.73 6.16
CA MET A 18 -6.59 3.48 6.46
C MET A 18 -5.96 2.79 7.68
N TYR A 19 -6.76 2.03 8.42
CA TYR A 19 -6.25 1.11 9.44
C TYR A 19 -6.03 -0.30 8.87
N GLY A 20 -5.32 -1.15 9.62
CA GLY A 20 -4.79 -2.42 9.10
C GLY A 20 -5.84 -3.34 8.45
N TYR A 21 -7.02 -3.51 9.07
CA TYR A 21 -8.09 -4.36 8.53
C TYR A 21 -8.70 -3.78 7.25
N GLU A 22 -9.02 -2.48 7.25
CA GLU A 22 -9.52 -1.79 6.06
C GLU A 22 -8.54 -1.91 4.88
N LEU A 23 -7.24 -1.83 5.16
CA LEU A 23 -6.21 -1.91 4.14
C LEU A 23 -6.10 -3.34 3.54
N MET A 24 -6.24 -4.40 4.35
CA MET A 24 -6.32 -5.78 3.82
C MET A 24 -7.52 -5.96 2.90
N LYS A 25 -8.70 -5.50 3.35
CA LYS A 25 -9.94 -5.61 2.58
C LYS A 25 -9.83 -4.84 1.25
N SER A 26 -9.34 -3.59 1.30
CA SER A 26 -9.15 -2.76 0.11
C SER A 26 -8.17 -3.37 -0.89
N LEU A 27 -7.12 -4.05 -0.43
CA LEU A 27 -6.16 -4.74 -1.29
C LEU A 27 -6.77 -5.97 -1.98
N ALA A 28 -7.53 -6.76 -1.24
CA ALA A 28 -8.24 -7.92 -1.78
C ALA A 28 -9.26 -7.48 -2.85
N GLU A 29 -10.06 -6.47 -2.55
CA GLU A 29 -11.06 -5.91 -3.48
C GLU A 29 -10.41 -5.30 -4.72
N PHE A 30 -9.35 -4.50 -4.55
CA PHE A 30 -8.63 -3.88 -5.66
C PHE A 30 -8.04 -4.92 -6.63
N THR A 31 -7.58 -6.05 -6.10
CA THR A 31 -6.96 -7.11 -6.91
C THR A 31 -7.95 -8.19 -7.34
N SER A 32 -9.25 -8.02 -7.12
CA SER A 32 -10.28 -9.04 -7.40
C SER A 32 -9.94 -10.40 -6.79
N GLY A 33 -9.39 -10.42 -5.57
CA GLY A 33 -8.99 -11.62 -4.83
C GLY A 33 -7.67 -12.25 -5.28
N VAL A 34 -6.98 -11.71 -6.29
CA VAL A 34 -5.66 -12.22 -6.72
C VAL A 34 -4.61 -12.06 -5.61
N TYR A 35 -4.75 -11.03 -4.78
CA TYR A 35 -3.85 -10.79 -3.65
C TYR A 35 -4.63 -10.46 -2.37
N GLU A 36 -4.58 -11.40 -1.41
CA GLU A 36 -5.25 -11.29 -0.12
C GLU A 36 -4.22 -11.36 1.04
N PRO A 37 -3.64 -10.22 1.45
CA PRO A 37 -2.68 -10.23 2.53
C PRO A 37 -3.32 -10.61 3.86
N LYS A 38 -2.73 -11.60 4.53
CA LYS A 38 -3.00 -11.88 5.95
C LYS A 38 -2.25 -10.88 6.84
N SER A 39 -2.66 -10.81 8.12
CA SER A 39 -2.02 -9.99 9.15
C SER A 39 -0.50 -10.20 9.24
N GLY A 40 -0.05 -11.46 9.18
CA GLY A 40 1.37 -11.84 9.19
C GLY A 40 2.19 -11.32 8.01
N THR A 41 1.55 -10.89 6.92
CA THR A 41 2.21 -10.26 5.77
C THR A 41 2.12 -8.74 5.85
N LEU A 42 0.93 -8.23 6.20
CA LEU A 42 0.66 -6.80 6.19
C LEU A 42 1.43 -6.04 7.26
N TYR A 43 1.36 -6.46 8.52
CA TYR A 43 1.93 -5.68 9.63
C TYR A 43 3.46 -5.59 9.57
N PRO A 44 4.20 -6.65 9.19
CA PRO A 44 5.63 -6.49 8.94
C PRO A 44 5.94 -5.51 7.79
N ALA A 45 5.12 -5.47 6.74
CA ALA A 45 5.29 -4.51 5.65
C ALA A 45 5.02 -3.07 6.09
N LEU A 46 3.92 -2.83 6.82
CA LEU A 46 3.61 -1.54 7.41
C LEU A 46 4.73 -1.05 8.33
N LYS A 47 5.22 -1.91 9.24
CA LYS A 47 6.34 -1.59 10.12
C LYS A 47 7.61 -1.22 9.36
N ARG A 48 7.94 -1.94 8.28
CA ARG A 48 9.08 -1.57 7.42
C ARG A 48 8.89 -0.23 6.71
N LEU A 49 7.69 0.02 6.17
CA LEU A 49 7.38 1.28 5.48
C LEU A 49 7.46 2.47 6.44
N GLU A 50 6.92 2.30 7.64
CA GLU A 50 6.92 3.28 8.73
C GLU A 50 8.36 3.57 9.19
N ASN A 51 9.14 2.53 9.51
CA ASN A 51 10.54 2.67 9.90
C ASN A 51 11.41 3.37 8.85
N ARG A 52 11.03 3.27 7.57
CA ARG A 52 11.74 3.93 6.46
C ARG A 52 11.16 5.30 6.11
N GLY A 53 10.13 5.75 6.81
CA GLY A 53 9.49 7.06 6.66
C GLY A 53 8.63 7.21 5.41
N PHE A 54 8.17 6.12 4.80
CA PHE A 54 7.25 6.19 3.65
C PHE A 54 5.79 6.34 4.07
N ILE A 55 5.47 5.95 5.30
CA ILE A 55 4.17 6.14 5.93
C ILE A 55 4.38 6.64 7.35
N SER A 56 3.39 7.34 7.90
CA SER A 56 3.25 7.65 9.32
C SER A 56 2.04 6.92 9.88
N SER A 57 1.88 6.94 11.20
CA SER A 57 0.71 6.38 11.84
C SER A 57 0.23 7.21 13.02
N GLU A 58 -1.03 7.00 13.37
CA GLU A 58 -1.71 7.65 14.48
C GLU A 58 -2.69 6.67 15.13
N MET A 59 -2.73 6.65 16.46
CA MET A 59 -3.73 5.89 17.21
C MET A 59 -4.99 6.75 17.36
N ARG A 60 -6.15 6.23 16.96
CA ARG A 60 -7.43 6.94 17.03
C ARG A 60 -8.50 6.07 17.66
N GLU A 61 -9.36 6.67 18.46
CA GLU A 61 -10.56 6.01 18.99
C GLU A 61 -11.63 5.93 17.91
N ALA A 62 -12.17 4.73 17.70
CA ALA A 62 -13.26 4.44 16.78
C ALA A 62 -14.16 3.35 17.38
N ASP A 63 -15.43 3.66 17.60
CA ASP A 63 -16.43 2.73 18.16
C ASP A 63 -15.97 2.00 19.44
N GLY A 64 -15.31 2.74 20.34
CA GLY A 64 -14.77 2.21 21.60
C GLY A 64 -13.52 1.34 21.46
N ASN A 65 -12.89 1.34 20.28
CA ASN A 65 -11.62 0.66 20.01
C ASN A 65 -10.55 1.67 19.59
N THR A 66 -9.33 1.49 20.08
CA THR A 66 -8.17 2.23 19.58
C THR A 66 -7.62 1.55 18.32
N LEU A 67 -7.75 2.21 17.17
CA LEU A 67 -7.24 1.75 15.87
C LEU A 67 -6.00 2.54 15.46
N LYS A 68 -5.00 1.82 14.91
CA LYS A 68 -3.82 2.44 14.31
C LYS A 68 -4.09 2.75 12.84
N TYR A 69 -4.25 4.03 12.51
CA TYR A 69 -4.36 4.54 11.15
C TYR A 69 -2.98 4.79 10.57
N TYR A 70 -2.85 4.56 9.27
CA TYR A 70 -1.63 4.81 8.50
C TYR A 70 -1.90 5.84 7.42
N THR A 71 -0.93 6.72 7.20
CA THR A 71 -1.02 7.80 6.21
C THR A 71 0.27 7.82 5.39
N ILE A 72 0.16 8.00 4.07
CA ILE A 72 1.34 8.11 3.21
C ILE A 72 2.07 9.45 3.46
N THR A 73 3.39 9.42 3.55
CA THR A 73 4.20 10.65 3.65
C THR A 73 4.57 11.19 2.26
N GLU A 74 5.13 12.39 2.18
CA GLU A 74 5.68 12.93 0.92
C GLU A 74 6.79 12.05 0.32
N LYS A 75 7.61 11.43 1.18
CA LYS A 75 8.61 10.44 0.76
C LYS A 75 7.93 9.19 0.18
N GLY A 76 6.82 8.76 0.78
CA GLY A 76 5.93 7.71 0.27
C GLY A 76 5.39 8.01 -1.12
N LYS A 77 4.82 9.21 -1.31
CA LYS A 77 4.28 9.68 -2.59
C LYS A 77 5.37 9.71 -3.67
N THR A 78 6.54 10.28 -3.37
CA THR A 78 7.68 10.30 -4.29
C THR A 78 8.11 8.88 -4.71
N ARG A 79 8.08 7.92 -3.79
CA ARG A 79 8.39 6.52 -4.08
C ARG A 79 7.34 5.86 -4.97
N LEU A 80 6.07 6.21 -4.76
CA LEU A 80 4.94 5.73 -5.54
C LEU A 80 4.99 6.28 -6.98
N GLU A 81 5.33 7.54 -7.18
CA GLU A 81 5.53 8.13 -8.52
C GLU A 81 6.57 7.37 -9.35
N ARG A 82 7.71 7.01 -8.74
CA ARG A 82 8.73 6.19 -9.42
C ARG A 82 8.19 4.81 -9.81
N MET A 83 7.30 4.24 -9.00
CA MET A 83 6.65 2.98 -9.35
C MET A 83 5.68 3.18 -10.52
N TRP A 84 4.92 4.27 -10.57
CA TRP A 84 4.04 4.57 -11.70
C TRP A 84 4.79 4.72 -13.02
N THR A 85 5.97 5.34 -13.00
CA THR A 85 6.86 5.37 -14.17
C THR A 85 7.24 3.96 -14.64
N ILE A 86 7.48 3.01 -13.73
CA ILE A 86 7.80 1.62 -14.11
C ILE A 86 6.55 0.92 -14.64
N VAL A 87 5.39 1.11 -14.00
CA VAL A 87 4.12 0.51 -14.43
C VAL A 87 3.73 0.96 -15.83
N SER A 88 3.89 2.25 -16.16
CA SER A 88 3.61 2.73 -17.52
C SER A 88 4.53 2.08 -18.55
N ARG A 89 5.82 1.90 -18.23
CA ARG A 89 6.75 1.17 -19.12
C ARG A 89 6.37 -0.30 -19.31
N ILE A 90 5.88 -0.96 -18.26
CA ILE A 90 5.40 -2.35 -18.33
C ILE A 90 4.14 -2.43 -19.20
N GLN A 91 3.21 -1.47 -19.06
CA GLN A 91 2.01 -1.38 -19.89
C GLN A 91 2.37 -1.14 -21.36
N ASP A 92 3.27 -0.20 -21.65
CA ASP A 92 3.79 0.05 -23.00
C ASP A 92 4.39 -1.22 -23.62
N PHE A 93 5.19 -1.95 -22.83
CA PHE A 93 5.80 -3.20 -23.27
C PHE A 93 4.75 -4.28 -23.54
N ARG A 94 3.79 -4.45 -22.63
CA ARG A 94 2.67 -5.38 -22.77
C ARG A 94 1.90 -5.14 -24.07
N SER A 95 1.57 -3.87 -24.37
CA SER A 95 0.89 -3.50 -25.62
C SER A 95 1.70 -3.84 -26.86
N LYS A 96 3.04 -3.73 -26.82
CA LYS A 96 3.92 -4.05 -27.96
C LYS A 96 4.01 -5.54 -28.28
N ILE A 97 3.86 -6.40 -27.27
CA ILE A 97 3.94 -7.87 -27.45
C ILE A 97 2.56 -8.51 -27.70
N GLY A 98 1.48 -7.73 -27.69
CA GLY A 98 0.13 -8.21 -28.04
C GLY A 98 -0.52 -9.12 -26.99
N VAL A 99 -0.20 -8.96 -25.70
CA VAL A 99 -0.77 -9.72 -24.57
C VAL A 99 -1.51 -8.78 -23.60
#